data_AF-A0A8X7PH59-F1
#
_entry.id   AF-A0A8X7PH59-F1
#
_cell.length_a   1.000
_cell.length_b   1.000
_cell.length_c   1.000
_cell.angle_alpha   90.00
_cell.angle_beta   90.00
_cell.angle_gamma   90.00
#
_symmetry.space_group_name_H-M   'P 1'
#
loop_
_entity.id
_entity.type
_entity.pdbx_description
1 polymer ?
#
loop_
_entity_poly.entity_id
_entity_poly.type
_entity_poly.pdbx_seq_one_letter_code
_entity_poly.pdbx_strand_id
1 'polypeptide(L)'
;MVDEALTILSVLASNLYAKAAIVKANTMPALIGILQTGQARNRENAAAILLSLCKGDNEKLVAIGRLGAVVPLMDLTENGTERSKRKATSLLELLRKACQ
;
A
#
# COMPACT_ATOMS: atom_id res chain seq x y z
N MET A 1 -12.60 -14.41 1.16
CA MET A 1 -12.95 -13.41 2.20
C MET A 1 -11.99 -12.23 2.23
N VAL A 2 -10.66 -12.44 2.26
CA VAL A 2 -9.68 -11.32 2.26
C VAL A 2 -9.69 -10.55 0.92
N ASP A 3 -9.80 -11.27 -0.20
CA ASP A 3 -9.79 -10.69 -1.55
C ASP A 3 -10.96 -9.72 -1.79
N GLU A 4 -12.17 -10.09 -1.36
CA GLU A 4 -13.36 -9.24 -1.47
C GLU A 4 -13.24 -8.00 -0.59
N ALA A 5 -12.77 -8.17 0.66
CA ALA A 5 -12.55 -7.05 1.57
C ALA A 5 -11.52 -6.05 1.02
N LEU A 6 -10.41 -6.54 0.44
CA LEU A 6 -9.41 -5.68 -0.20
C LEU A 6 -9.93 -4.97 -1.44
N THR A 7 -10.82 -5.61 -2.20
CA THR A 7 -11.44 -5.00 -3.38
C THR A 7 -12.32 -3.83 -2.96
N ILE A 8 -13.18 -4.01 -1.94
CA ILE A 8 -14.02 -2.95 -1.38
C ILE A 8 -13.13 -1.83 -0.80
N LEU A 9 -12.11 -2.20 -0.03
CA LEU A 9 -11.20 -1.25 0.59
C LEU A 9 -10.44 -0.41 -0.46
N SER A 10 -10.07 -0.99 -1.61
CA SER A 10 -9.43 -0.25 -2.70
C SER A 10 -10.35 0.80 -3.32
N VAL A 11 -11.66 0.54 -3.39
CA VAL A 11 -12.65 1.52 -3.87
C VAL A 11 -12.79 2.65 -2.86
N LEU A 12 -12.97 2.31 -1.58
CA LEU A 12 -13.07 3.28 -0.49
C LEU A 12 -11.82 4.14 -0.37
N ALA A 13 -10.63 3.54 -0.52
CA ALA A 13 -9.37 4.25 -0.50
C ALA A 13 -9.21 5.25 -1.65
N SER A 14 -10.11 5.31 -2.64
CA SER A 14 -10.11 6.35 -3.68
C SER A 14 -10.99 7.56 -3.32
N ASN A 15 -11.81 7.47 -2.28
CA ASN A 15 -12.69 8.52 -1.80
C ASN A 15 -12.06 9.29 -0.61
N LEU A 16 -12.01 10.62 -0.68
CA LEU A 16 -11.35 11.45 0.33
C LEU A 16 -11.91 11.29 1.75
N TYR A 17 -13.24 11.19 1.90
CA TYR A 17 -13.88 11.01 3.21
C TYR A 17 -13.59 9.62 3.79
N ALA A 18 -13.68 8.59 2.96
CA ALA A 18 -13.41 7.23 3.39
C ALA A 18 -11.92 6.99 3.71
N LYS A 19 -10.99 7.64 2.99
CA LYS A 19 -9.55 7.59 3.29
C LYS A 19 -9.24 7.92 4.76
N ALA A 20 -9.85 9.00 5.28
CA ALA A 20 -9.62 9.42 6.66
C ALA A 20 -10.12 8.37 7.66
N ALA A 21 -11.27 7.74 7.40
CA ALA A 21 -11.80 6.67 8.23
C ALA A 21 -10.92 5.42 8.20
N ILE A 22 -10.41 5.04 7.02
CA ILE A 22 -9.50 3.89 6.85
C ILE A 22 -8.21 4.10 7.66
N VAL A 23 -7.62 5.29 7.58
CA VAL A 23 -6.39 5.60 8.33
C VAL A 23 -6.63 5.54 9.84
N LYS A 24 -7.75 6.07 10.32
CA LYS A 24 -8.15 5.99 11.74
C LYS A 24 -8.38 4.56 12.22
N ALA A 25 -8.78 3.66 11.34
CA ALA A 25 -8.96 2.24 11.64
C ALA A 25 -7.64 1.44 11.71
N ASN A 26 -6.49 2.13 11.81
CA ASN A 26 -5.15 1.54 11.90
C ASN A 26 -4.90 0.48 10.81
N THR A 27 -5.32 0.78 9.57
CA THR A 27 -5.27 -0.21 8.48
C THR A 27 -3.87 -0.41 7.89
N MET A 28 -2.91 0.51 8.12
CA MET A 28 -1.58 0.43 7.52
C MET A 28 -0.79 -0.83 7.95
N PRO A 29 -0.65 -1.17 9.24
CA PRO A 29 0.06 -2.39 9.64
C PRO A 29 -0.54 -3.66 9.02
N ALA A 30 -1.88 -3.75 8.95
CA ALA A 30 -2.56 -4.88 8.33
C ALA A 30 -2.24 -5.00 6.83
N LEU A 31 -2.24 -3.87 6.10
CA LEU A 31 -1.86 -3.85 4.68
C LEU A 31 -0.40 -4.23 4.47
N ILE A 32 0.51 -3.83 5.35
CA ILE A 32 1.92 -4.26 5.30
C ILE A 32 2.06 -5.75 5.54
N GLY A 33 1.33 -6.30 6.52
CA GLY A 33 1.29 -7.76 6.74
C GLY A 33 0.81 -8.52 5.51
N ILE A 34 -0.25 -8.03 4.85
CA ILE A 34 -0.74 -8.61 3.59
C ILE A 34 0.29 -8.48 2.47
N LEU A 35 1.02 -7.37 2.41
CA LEU A 35 2.07 -7.17 1.42
C LEU A 35 3.24 -8.17 1.61
N GLN A 36 3.51 -8.57 2.84
CA GLN A 36 4.55 -9.54 3.21
C GLN A 36 4.14 -10.99 2.93
N THR A 37 2.92 -11.39 3.32
CA THR A 37 2.52 -12.81 3.36
C THR A 37 1.36 -13.17 2.44
N GLY A 38 0.71 -12.17 1.83
CA GLY A 38 -0.45 -12.38 0.99
C GLY A 38 -0.15 -13.07 -0.35
N GLN A 39 -1.19 -13.57 -0.99
CA GLN A 39 -1.10 -14.05 -2.38
C GLN A 39 -0.93 -12.88 -3.35
N ALA A 40 -0.47 -13.15 -4.58
CA ALA A 40 -0.14 -12.13 -5.59
C ALA A 40 -1.22 -11.04 -5.75
N ARG A 41 -2.50 -11.43 -5.84
CA ARG A 41 -3.63 -10.50 -5.96
C ARG A 41 -3.80 -9.61 -4.72
N ASN A 42 -3.65 -10.18 -3.52
CA ASN A 42 -3.80 -9.47 -2.26
C ASN A 42 -2.65 -8.50 -2.02
N ARG A 43 -1.41 -8.91 -2.37
CA ARG A 43 -0.24 -8.03 -2.34
C ARG A 43 -0.38 -6.86 -3.31
N GLU A 44 -0.87 -7.10 -4.53
CA GLU A 44 -1.15 -6.03 -5.49
C GLU A 44 -2.19 -5.03 -4.95
N ASN A 45 -3.29 -5.54 -4.38
CA ASN A 45 -4.33 -4.71 -3.81
C ASN A 45 -3.81 -3.91 -2.60
N ALA A 46 -3.03 -4.53 -1.72
CA ALA A 46 -2.41 -3.87 -0.59
C ALA A 46 -1.50 -2.72 -1.05
N ALA A 47 -0.64 -2.94 -2.04
CA ALA A 47 0.19 -1.90 -2.64
C ALA A 47 -0.64 -0.76 -3.25
N ALA A 48 -1.77 -1.08 -3.90
CA ALA A 48 -2.67 -0.08 -4.47
C ALA A 48 -3.32 0.81 -3.39
N ILE A 49 -3.80 0.19 -2.31
CA ILE A 49 -4.44 0.89 -1.20
C ILE A 49 -3.41 1.78 -0.50
N LEU A 50 -2.23 1.25 -0.18
CA LEU A 50 -1.13 2.00 0.43
C LEU A 50 -0.73 3.21 -0.42
N LEU A 51 -0.57 3.02 -1.73
CA LEU A 51 -0.29 4.11 -2.66
C LEU A 51 -1.37 5.20 -2.62
N SER A 52 -2.65 4.81 -2.60
CA SER A 52 -3.74 5.79 -2.52
C SER A 52 -3.79 6.53 -1.18
N LEU A 53 -3.54 5.83 -0.07
CA LEU A 53 -3.55 6.41 1.27
C LEU A 53 -2.37 7.36 1.52
N CYS A 54 -1.20 7.06 0.97
CA CYS A 54 0.03 7.82 1.22
C CYS A 54 0.28 8.95 0.21
N LYS A 55 -0.42 8.96 -0.94
CA LYS A 55 -0.22 9.98 -1.97
C LYS A 55 -0.53 11.37 -1.41
N GLY A 56 0.50 12.23 -1.39
CA GLY A 56 0.41 13.61 -0.90
C GLY A 56 0.58 13.76 0.61
N ASP A 57 1.03 12.71 1.31
CA ASP A 57 1.24 12.74 2.76
C ASP A 57 2.58 12.08 3.15
N ASN A 58 3.57 12.92 3.46
CA ASN A 58 4.92 12.47 3.80
C ASN A 58 4.98 11.74 5.15
N GLU A 59 4.15 12.11 6.12
CA GLU A 59 4.13 11.44 7.43
C GLU A 59 3.66 9.99 7.29
N LYS A 60 2.63 9.76 6.46
CA LYS A 60 2.16 8.41 6.12
C LYS A 60 3.22 7.61 5.38
N LEU A 61 3.95 8.23 4.44
CA LEU A 61 5.06 7.59 3.73
C LEU A 61 6.16 7.14 4.72
N VAL A 62 6.62 8.04 5.59
CA VAL A 62 7.62 7.71 6.61
C VAL A 62 7.11 6.60 7.54
N ALA A 63 5.83 6.64 7.94
CA ALA A 63 5.22 5.63 8.79
C ALA A 63 5.25 4.23 8.15
N ILE A 64 4.80 4.07 6.89
CA ILE A 64 4.84 2.76 6.23
C ILE A 64 6.28 2.27 6.00
N GLY A 65 7.23 3.19 5.77
CA GLY A 65 8.65 2.86 5.69
C GLY A 65 9.16 2.24 6.98
N ARG A 66 8.85 2.85 8.14
CA ARG A 66 9.20 2.34 9.47
C ARG A 66 8.50 1.02 9.81
N LEU A 67 7.30 0.79 9.28
CA LEU A 67 6.58 -0.47 9.40
C LEU A 67 7.16 -1.60 8.52
N GLY A 68 8.21 -1.34 7.74
CA GLY A 68 8.88 -2.36 6.93
C GLY A 68 8.26 -2.59 5.56
N ALA A 69 7.62 -1.57 4.96
CA ALA A 69 7.03 -1.67 3.62
C ALA A 69 8.08 -1.87 2.50
N VAL A 70 9.32 -1.42 2.70
CA VAL A 70 10.32 -1.30 1.61
C VAL A 70 10.67 -2.65 0.99
N VAL A 71 11.06 -3.64 1.80
CA VAL A 71 11.50 -4.95 1.29
C VAL A 71 10.37 -5.69 0.52
N PRO A 72 9.14 -5.79 1.04
CA PRO A 72 8.03 -6.40 0.30
C PRO A 72 7.65 -5.66 -0.98
N LEU A 73 7.83 -4.33 -1.04
CA LEU A 73 7.61 -3.54 -2.25
C LEU A 73 8.70 -3.82 -3.29
N MET A 74 9.97 -3.93 -2.89
CA MET A 74 11.06 -4.31 -3.80
C MET A 74 10.83 -5.70 -4.42
N ASP A 75 10.47 -6.69 -3.59
CA ASP A 75 10.09 -8.02 -4.10
C ASP A 75 8.92 -7.93 -5.10
N LEU A 76 7.92 -7.08 -4.82
CA LEU A 76 6.79 -6.87 -5.73
C LEU A 76 7.20 -6.23 -7.07
N THR A 77 8.27 -5.43 -7.11
CA THR A 77 8.81 -4.85 -8.36
C THR A 77 9.54 -5.87 -9.22
N GLU A 78 10.10 -6.91 -8.61
CA GLU A 78 10.84 -7.96 -9.33
C GLU A 78 9.89 -9.10 -9.74
N ASN A 79 9.12 -9.61 -8.79
CA ASN A 79 8.36 -10.86 -8.90
C ASN A 79 6.85 -10.66 -9.11
N GLY A 80 6.40 -9.41 -9.19
CA GLY A 80 4.98 -9.08 -9.32
C GLY A 80 4.41 -9.18 -10.75
N THR A 81 3.09 -8.99 -10.86
CA THR A 81 2.42 -8.71 -12.14
C THR A 81 2.83 -7.34 -12.67
N GLU A 82 2.67 -7.07 -13.97
CA GLU A 82 2.94 -5.74 -14.53
C GLU A 82 2.12 -4.61 -13.89
N ARG A 83 0.97 -4.95 -13.30
CA ARG A 83 0.16 -3.98 -12.54
C ARG A 83 0.72 -3.77 -11.13
N SER A 84 1.15 -4.83 -10.45
CA SER A 84 1.73 -4.72 -9.11
C SER A 84 3.10 -4.04 -9.14
N LYS A 85 3.94 -4.34 -10.14
CA LYS A 85 5.23 -3.68 -10.36
C LYS A 85 5.08 -2.17 -10.46
N ARG A 86 4.20 -1.70 -11.36
CA ARG A 86 3.93 -0.25 -11.51
C ARG A 86 3.52 0.42 -10.21
N LYS A 87 2.60 -0.20 -9.44
CA LYS A 87 2.14 0.34 -8.16
C LYS A 87 3.27 0.38 -7.12
N ALA A 88 4.05 -0.69 -7.02
CA ALA A 88 5.16 -0.79 -6.08
C ALA A 88 6.27 0.21 -6.41
N THR A 89 6.66 0.33 -7.70
CA THR A 89 7.63 1.33 -8.15
C THR A 89 7.17 2.74 -7.81
N SER A 90 5.92 3.11 -8.11
CA SER A 90 5.38 4.43 -7.75
C SER A 90 5.42 4.69 -6.24
N LEU A 91 5.11 3.68 -5.41
CA LEU A 91 5.14 3.84 -3.96
C LEU A 91 6.57 3.97 -3.42
N LEU A 92 7.52 3.20 -3.96
CA LEU A 92 8.95 3.31 -3.63
C LEU A 92 9.53 4.67 -4.02
N GLU A 93 9.14 5.23 -5.17
CA GLU A 93 9.54 6.57 -5.58
C GLU A 93 9.03 7.65 -4.62
N LEU A 94 7.78 7.53 -4.16
CA LEU A 94 7.23 8.43 -3.14
C LEU A 94 7.95 8.31 -1.80
N LEU A 95 8.23 7.08 -1.36
CA LEU A 95 9.02 6.82 -0.15
C LEU A 95 10.40 7.47 -0.23
N ARG A 96 11.09 7.31 -1.37
CA ARG A 96 12.39 7.94 -1.59
C ARG A 96 12.33 9.45 -1.50
N LYS A 97 11.30 10.08 -2.08
CA LYS A 97 11.09 11.53 -2.03
C LYS A 97 10.76 12.05 -0.63
N ALA A 98 10.06 11.25 0.18
CA ALA A 98 9.69 11.65 1.54
C ALA A 98 10.84 11.53 2.56
N CYS A 99 11.90 10.77 2.22
CA CYS A 99 13.11 10.63 3.04
C CYS A 99 14.22 11.64 2.68
N GLN A 100 14.01 12.50 1.68
CA GLN A 100 14.91 13.60 1.30
C GLN A 100 14.52 14.88 2.03
#